data_AF-A0A484ZI34-F1
#
_entry.id   AF-A0A484ZI34-F1
#
_cell.length_a   1.000
_cell.length_b   1.000
_cell.length_c   1.000
_cell.angle_alpha   90.00
_cell.angle_beta   90.00
_cell.angle_gamma   90.00
#
_symmetry.space_group_name_H-M   'P 1'
#
loop_
_entity.id
_entity.type
_entity.pdbx_description
1 polymer ?
#
loop_
_entity_poly.entity_id
_entity_poly.type
_entity_poly.pdbx_seq_one_letter_code
_entity_poly.pdbx_strand_id
1 'polypeptide(L)'
;MGASFRNVGEIIELAGCDRLTIAPPLLKELSESQGELERKLSYSGEVKPRPTPLTEPQFYWQHNQDPMAVDKLADGIRKFAIDQEKLEKMIEGLL
;
A
#
# COMPACT_ATOMS: atom_id res chain seq x y z
N MET A 1 -1.63 4.75 -5.81
CA MET A 1 -1.53 3.35 -6.27
C MET A 1 -1.69 2.44 -5.07
N GLY A 2 -2.80 1.70 -4.97
CA GLY A 2 -3.05 0.77 -3.86
C GLY A 2 -2.15 -0.46 -3.94
N ALA A 3 -1.76 -1.02 -2.78
CA ALA A 3 -0.80 -2.11 -2.68
C ALA A 3 -1.07 -2.97 -1.43
N SER A 4 -0.41 -4.14 -1.36
CA SER A 4 -0.46 -5.05 -0.20
C SER A 4 -1.87 -5.58 0.11
N PHE A 5 -2.49 -6.22 -0.87
CA PHE A 5 -3.77 -6.92 -0.71
C PHE A 5 -3.62 -8.28 -0.02
N ARG A 6 -4.68 -8.73 0.64
CA ARG A 6 -4.83 -10.03 1.30
C ARG A 6 -5.88 -10.90 0.64
N ASN A 7 -6.80 -10.31 -0.11
CA ASN A 7 -7.84 -11.01 -0.85
C ASN A 7 -8.34 -10.17 -2.02
N VAL A 8 -9.07 -10.80 -2.95
CA VAL A 8 -9.65 -10.12 -4.12
C VAL A 8 -10.77 -9.14 -3.77
N GLY A 9 -11.44 -9.31 -2.63
CA GLY A 9 -12.48 -8.39 -2.16
C GLY A 9 -11.94 -6.98 -1.90
N GLU A 10 -10.80 -6.87 -1.22
CA GLU A 10 -10.10 -5.59 -1.01
C GLU A 10 -9.75 -4.88 -2.32
N ILE A 11 -9.40 -5.65 -3.37
CA ILE A 11 -9.07 -5.10 -4.69
C ILE A 11 -10.34 -4.58 -5.38
N ILE A 12 -11.41 -5.37 -5.34
CA ILE A 12 -12.71 -5.04 -5.94
C ILE A 12 -13.30 -3.78 -5.30
N GLU A 13 -13.21 -3.63 -3.98
CA GLU A 13 -13.68 -2.43 -3.27
C GLU A 13 -12.91 -1.15 -3.63
N LEU A 14 -11.72 -1.28 -4.23
CA LEU A 14 -10.92 -0.16 -4.74
C LEU A 14 -11.01 0.00 -6.26
N ALA A 15 -11.92 -0.70 -6.95
CA ALA A 15 -12.13 -0.57 -8.38
C ALA A 15 -12.42 0.89 -8.76
N GLY A 16 -11.57 1.49 -9.58
CA GLY A 16 -11.62 2.91 -9.92
C GLY A 16 -10.50 3.77 -9.33
N CYS A 17 -9.66 3.21 -8.44
CA CYS A 17 -8.36 3.80 -8.09
C CYS A 17 -7.46 3.89 -9.33
N ASP A 18 -6.60 4.92 -9.42
CA ASP A 18 -5.74 5.16 -10.59
C ASP A 18 -4.93 3.92 -11.01
N ARG A 19 -4.36 3.22 -10.03
CA ARG A 19 -3.56 2.00 -10.20
C ARG A 19 -3.62 1.13 -8.94
N LEU A 20 -3.57 -0.18 -9.12
CA LEU A 20 -3.42 -1.17 -8.05
C LEU A 20 -2.27 -2.11 -8.41
N THR A 21 -1.32 -2.34 -7.49
CA THR A 21 -0.26 -3.34 -7.67
C THR A 21 -0.66 -4.63 -6.96
N ILE A 22 -0.79 -5.72 -7.72
CA ILE A 22 -1.44 -6.96 -7.29
C ILE A 22 -0.45 -8.12 -7.45
N ALA A 23 -0.32 -8.94 -6.41
CA ALA A 23 0.56 -10.11 -6.45
C ALA A 23 0.02 -11.17 -7.43
N PRO A 24 0.89 -11.97 -8.08
CA PRO A 24 0.46 -12.96 -9.07
C PRO A 24 -0.64 -13.93 -8.62
N PRO A 25 -0.68 -14.44 -7.36
CA PRO A 25 -1.77 -15.31 -6.92
C PRO A 25 -3.15 -14.62 -6.98
N LEU A 26 -3.23 -13.37 -6.52
CA LEU A 26 -4.48 -12.61 -6.53
C LEU A 26 -4.87 -12.17 -7.95
N LEU A 27 -3.89 -11.92 -8.84
CA LEU A 27 -4.18 -11.71 -10.26
C LEU A 27 -4.81 -12.95 -10.91
N LYS A 28 -4.32 -14.14 -10.56
CA LYS A 28 -4.90 -15.40 -11.02
C LYS A 28 -6.35 -15.55 -10.54
N GLU A 29 -6.59 -15.36 -9.23
CA GLU A 29 -7.94 -15.40 -8.66
C GLU A 29 -8.89 -14.41 -9.36
N LEU A 30 -8.44 -13.19 -9.64
CA LEU A 30 -9.23 -12.21 -10.41
C LEU A 30 -9.49 -12.68 -11.84
N SER A 31 -8.50 -13.27 -12.52
CA SER A 31 -8.66 -13.76 -13.89
C SER A 31 -9.61 -14.95 -14.01
N GLU A 32 -9.77 -15.72 -12.93
CA GLU A 32 -10.68 -16.87 -12.85
C GLU A 32 -12.08 -16.46 -12.34
N SER A 33 -12.22 -15.26 -11.79
CA SER A 33 -13.50 -14.74 -11.32
C SER A 33 -14.44 -14.40 -12.49
N GLN A 34 -15.74 -14.65 -12.29
CA GLN A 34 -16.79 -14.32 -13.25
C GLN A 34 -17.77 -13.33 -12.62
N GLY A 35 -18.39 -12.50 -13.46
CA GLY A 35 -19.35 -11.49 -13.05
C GLY A 35 -18.93 -10.09 -13.47
N GLU A 36 -19.80 -9.13 -13.20
CA GLU A 36 -19.54 -7.72 -13.52
C GLU A 36 -18.74 -7.07 -12.39
N LEU A 37 -17.76 -6.23 -12.76
CA LEU A 37 -17.01 -5.41 -11.83
C LEU A 37 -17.53 -3.98 -11.87
N GLU A 38 -18.20 -3.57 -10.79
CA GLU A 38 -18.62 -2.18 -10.63
C GLU A 38 -17.46 -1.28 -10.19
N ARG A 39 -17.41 -0.07 -10.76
CA ARG A 39 -16.49 0.97 -10.27
C ARG A 39 -16.98 1.50 -8.92
N LYS A 40 -16.16 1.37 -7.87
CA LYS A 40 -16.46 1.84 -6.50
C LYS A 40 -15.86 3.22 -6.20
N LEU A 41 -14.65 3.50 -6.68
CA LEU A 41 -13.96 4.76 -6.44
C LEU A 41 -14.12 5.71 -7.63
N SER A 42 -14.80 6.84 -7.37
CA SER A 42 -14.88 7.98 -8.28
C SER A 42 -15.08 9.25 -7.47
N TYR A 43 -14.59 10.38 -7.98
CA TYR A 43 -14.82 11.69 -7.41
C TYR A 43 -15.45 12.59 -8.47
N SER A 44 -16.63 13.13 -8.17
CA SER A 44 -17.44 13.99 -9.06
C SER A 44 -17.71 15.37 -8.48
N GLY A 45 -17.06 15.73 -7.37
CA GLY A 45 -17.23 17.02 -6.71
C GLY A 45 -16.33 18.13 -7.25
N GLU A 46 -16.50 19.34 -6.68
CA GLU A 46 -15.65 20.48 -6.99
C GLU A 46 -14.29 20.39 -6.30
N VAL A 47 -13.22 20.55 -7.09
CA VAL A 47 -11.84 20.59 -6.58
C VAL A 47 -11.66 21.82 -5.69
N LYS A 48 -11.30 21.58 -4.42
CA LYS A 48 -11.05 22.62 -3.42
C LYS A 48 -9.60 23.12 -3.46
N PRO A 49 -9.32 24.36 -3.01
CA PRO A 49 -7.96 24.83 -2.84
C PRO A 49 -7.19 23.96 -1.83
N ARG A 50 -5.88 23.83 -2.04
CA ARG A 50 -5.01 23.07 -1.14
C ARG A 50 -4.87 23.78 0.21
N PRO A 51 -4.84 23.06 1.33
CA PRO A 51 -4.50 23.65 2.63
C PRO A 51 -3.01 24.02 2.69
N THR A 52 -2.62 24.75 3.74
CA THR A 52 -1.20 24.98 4.07
C THR A 52 -0.49 23.64 4.32
N PRO A 53 0.75 23.45 3.83
CA PRO A 53 1.53 22.25 4.11
C PRO A 53 1.71 22.03 5.61
N LEU A 54 1.71 20.76 6.04
CA LEU A 54 2.08 20.41 7.41
C LEU A 54 3.54 20.77 7.67
N THR A 55 3.81 21.32 8.85
CA THR A 55 5.18 21.39 9.36
C THR A 55 5.62 20.02 9.85
N GLU A 56 6.94 19.81 9.95
CA GLU A 56 7.50 18.55 10.46
C GLU A 56 6.95 18.17 11.87
N PRO A 57 6.88 19.09 12.86
CA PRO A 57 6.27 18.76 14.15
C PRO A 57 4.78 18.38 14.07
N GLN A 58 4.02 19.04 13.18
CA GLN A 58 2.60 18.70 12.98
C GLN A 58 2.43 17.32 12.36
N PHE A 59 3.27 16.97 11.39
CA PHE A 59 3.30 15.63 10.80
C PHE A 59 3.59 14.57 11.87
N TYR A 60 4.66 14.75 12.66
CA TYR A 60 5.01 13.79 13.71
C TYR A 60 3.91 13.67 14.75
N TRP A 61 3.31 14.78 15.19
CA TRP A 61 2.19 14.73 16.12
C TRP A 61 1.04 13.90 15.56
N GLN A 62 0.57 14.21 14.34
CA GLN A 62 -0.56 13.51 13.72
C GLN A 62 -0.25 12.03 13.44
N HIS A 63 0.95 11.70 12.93
CA HIS A 63 1.35 10.32 12.68
C HIS A 63 1.36 9.49 13.97
N ASN A 64 1.87 10.05 15.08
CA ASN A 64 1.92 9.36 16.36
C ASN A 64 0.55 9.24 17.06
N GLN A 65 -0.52 9.85 16.52
CA GLN A 65 -1.89 9.58 16.99
C GLN A 65 -2.48 8.29 16.42
N ASP A 66 -1.86 7.66 15.42
CA ASP A 66 -2.31 6.38 14.85
C ASP A 66 -1.34 5.25 15.25
N PRO A 67 -1.69 4.44 16.28
CA PRO A 67 -0.84 3.34 16.73
C PRO A 67 -0.53 2.32 15.63
N MET A 68 -1.49 2.06 14.73
CA MET A 68 -1.29 1.12 13.63
C MET A 68 -0.26 1.67 12.64
N ALA A 69 -0.36 2.95 12.27
CA ALA A 69 0.58 3.58 11.37
C ALA A 69 2.01 3.60 11.95
N VAL A 70 2.17 3.94 13.23
CA VAL A 70 3.47 3.94 13.92
C VAL A 70 4.11 2.55 13.88
N ASP A 71 3.36 1.54 14.32
CA ASP A 71 3.88 0.17 14.41
C ASP A 71 4.20 -0.40 13.04
N LYS A 72 3.31 -0.22 12.05
CA LYS A 72 3.49 -0.80 10.70
C LYS A 72 4.58 -0.11 9.91
N LEU A 73 4.76 1.20 10.07
CA LEU A 73 5.88 1.91 9.44
C LEU A 73 7.22 1.36 9.97
N ALA A 74 7.36 1.29 11.29
CA ALA A 74 8.61 0.85 11.91
C ALA A 74 8.89 -0.64 11.63
N ASP A 75 7.87 -1.50 11.71
CA ASP A 75 8.00 -2.94 11.40
C ASP A 75 8.34 -3.19 9.92
N GLY A 76 7.73 -2.44 9.00
CA GLY A 76 8.01 -2.54 7.57
C GLY A 76 9.47 -2.22 7.23
N ILE A 77 10.00 -1.12 7.77
CA ILE A 77 11.42 -0.73 7.58
C ILE A 77 12.35 -1.83 8.11
N ARG A 78 12.10 -2.35 9.32
CA ARG A 78 12.94 -3.40 9.92
C ARG A 78 12.93 -4.69 9.10
N LYS A 79 11.78 -5.11 8.58
CA LYS A 79 11.68 -6.31 7.74
C LYS A 79 12.48 -6.19 6.45
N PHE A 80 12.41 -5.04 5.78
CA PHE A 80 13.24 -4.82 4.59
C PHE A 80 14.72 -4.77 4.91
N ALA A 81 15.14 -4.16 6.03
CA ALA A 81 16.54 -4.18 6.45
C ALA A 81 17.05 -5.62 6.70
N ILE A 82 16.24 -6.45 7.35
CA ILE A 82 16.58 -7.87 7.57
C ILE A 82 16.73 -8.62 6.24
N ASP A 83 15.83 -8.41 5.28
CA ASP A 83 15.91 -9.07 3.98
C ASP A 83 17.08 -8.55 3.13
N GLN A 84 17.44 -7.27 3.28
CA GLN A 84 18.64 -6.69 2.68
C GLN A 84 19.92 -7.37 3.21
N GLU A 85 20.07 -7.53 4.53
CA GLU A 85 21.22 -8.24 5.13
C GLU A 85 21.30 -9.70 4.68
N LYS A 86 20.16 -10.38 4.51
CA LYS A 86 20.13 -11.75 3.96
C LYS A 86 20.64 -11.79 2.52
N LEU A 87 20.24 -10.81 1.70
CA LEU A 87 20.70 -10.71 0.33
C LEU A 87 22.21 -10.45 0.27
N GLU A 88 22.73 -9.56 1.13
CA GLU A 88 24.16 -9.28 1.22
C GLU A 88 24.97 -10.54 1.58
N LYS A 89 24.52 -11.31 2.58
CA LYS A 89 25.14 -12.60 2.94
C LYS A 89 25.09 -13.62 1.81
N MET A 90 23.99 -13.66 1.06
CA MET A 90 23.88 -14.54 -0.12
C MET A 90 24.92 -14.16 -1.18
N ILE A 91 25.10 -12.87 -1.44
CA ILE A 91 26.09 -12.37 -2.40
C ILE A 91 27.51 -12.66 -1.90
N GLU A 92 27.80 -12.44 -0.61
CA GLU A 92 29.10 -12.76 -0.01
C GLU A 92 29.47 -14.24 -0.19
N GLY A 93 28.51 -15.15 -0.06
CA GLY A 93 28.74 -16.58 -0.31
C GLY A 93 28.99 -16.98 -1.77
N LEU A 94 28.85 -16.04 -2.71
CA LEU A 94 29.12 -16.24 -4.14
C LEU A 94 30.42 -15.53 -4.60
N LEU A 95 31.09 -14.80 -3.71
CA LEU A 95 32.37 -14.12 -3.94
C LEU A 95 33.53 -14.99 -3.42
#